data_AF-A0A9X3EP07-F1
#
_entry.id   AF-A0A9X3EP07-F1
#
_cell.length_a   1.000
_cell.length_b   1.000
_cell.length_c   1.000
_cell.angle_alpha   90.00
_cell.angle_beta   90.00
_cell.angle_gamma   90.00
#
_symmetry.space_group_name_H-M   'P 1'
#
loop_
_entity.id
_entity.type
_entity.pdbx_description
1 polymer ?
#
loop_
_entity_poly.entity_id
_entity_poly.type
_entity_poly.pdbx_seq_one_letter_code
_entity_poly.pdbx_strand_id
1 'polypeptide(L)' 'MMIADLIDLEDFAQSLRELGVVIAADADAVQVRAALDSWLTTDEQSAAWHQLKARLQTEFTGRMLPDVERLLAD' A
#
# COMPACT_ATOMS: atom_id res chain seq x y z
N MET A 1 -15.76 -19.90 -2.87
CA MET A 1 -16.63 -18.75 -2.54
C MET A 1 -15.82 -17.52 -2.87
N MET A 2 -16.09 -16.86 -4.00
CA MET A 2 -15.28 -15.76 -4.51
C MET A 2 -15.79 -14.47 -3.86
N ILE A 3 -15.23 -14.11 -2.70
CA ILE A 3 -15.36 -12.74 -2.18
C ILE A 3 -14.62 -11.89 -3.20
N ALA A 4 -15.21 -10.79 -3.67
CA ALA A 4 -14.46 -9.85 -4.47
C ALA A 4 -13.28 -9.38 -3.61
N ASP A 5 -12.06 -9.82 -3.91
CA ASP A 5 -10.85 -9.41 -3.19
C ASP A 5 -10.76 -7.88 -3.28
N LEU A 6 -11.16 -7.23 -2.20
CA LEU A 6 -11.19 -5.80 -2.02
C LEU A 6 -10.02 -5.50 -1.10
N ILE A 7 -9.05 -4.73 -1.59
CA ILE A 7 -7.91 -4.35 -0.76
C ILE A 7 -8.37 -3.30 0.25
N ASP A 8 -8.22 -3.65 1.51
CA ASP A 8 -8.34 -2.73 2.62
C ASP A 8 -6.96 -2.21 3.08
N LEU A 9 -6.97 -1.40 4.12
CA LEU A 9 -5.75 -0.83 4.67
C LEU A 9 -4.82 -1.90 5.27
N GLU A 10 -5.37 -3.00 5.78
CA GLU A 10 -4.60 -4.08 6.38
C GLU A 10 -3.81 -4.85 5.30
N ASP A 11 -4.47 -5.20 4.19
CA ASP A 11 -3.85 -5.81 3.02
C ASP A 11 -2.77 -4.91 2.40
N PHE A 12 -3.05 -3.61 2.32
CA PHE A 12 -2.09 -2.63 1.82
C PHE A 12 -0.88 -2.49 2.75
N ALA A 13 -1.10 -2.36 4.07
CA ALA A 13 -0.04 -2.31 5.06
C ALA A 13 0.80 -3.59 5.06
N GLN A 14 0.16 -4.75 4.86
CA GLN A 14 0.86 -6.02 4.74
C GLN A 14 1.79 -6.04 3.52
N SER A 15 1.31 -5.58 2.35
CA SER A 15 2.13 -5.47 1.13
C SER A 15 3.33 -4.53 1.32
N LEU A 16 3.16 -3.45 2.08
CA LEU A 16 4.27 -2.54 2.42
C LEU A 16 5.27 -3.18 3.40
N ARG A 17 4.82 -3.97 4.37
CA ARG A 17 5.71 -4.72 5.26
C ARG A 17 6.55 -5.73 4.50
N GLU A 18 6.01 -6.34 3.44
CA GLU A 18 6.76 -7.23 2.54
C GLU A 18 7.88 -6.50 1.79
N LEU A 19 7.75 -5.20 1.55
CA LEU A 19 8.82 -4.34 1.02
C LEU A 19 9.83 -3.88 2.09
N GLY A 20 9.59 -4.22 3.37
CA GLY A 20 10.43 -3.80 4.50
C GLY A 20 10.03 -2.47 5.13
N VAL A 21 8.85 -1.93 4.82
CA VAL A 21 8.30 -0.76 5.52
C VAL A 21 7.86 -1.17 6.92
N VAL A 22 8.32 -0.44 7.95
CA VAL A 22 7.95 -0.73 9.34
C VAL A 22 6.63 -0.03 9.66
N ILE A 23 5.55 -0.80 9.69
CA ILE A 23 4.18 -0.32 9.95
C ILE A 23 3.59 -1.10 11.13
N ALA A 24 3.03 -0.38 12.12
CA ALA A 24 2.33 -0.98 13.25
C ALA A 24 1.12 -1.81 12.78
N ALA A 25 0.72 -2.81 13.58
CA ALA A 25 -0.39 -3.72 13.25
C ALA A 25 -1.73 -2.97 13.11
N ASP A 26 -1.94 -1.97 13.94
CA ASP A 26 -3.13 -1.14 14.08
C ASP A 26 -2.95 0.26 13.47
N ALA A 27 -2.00 0.42 12.54
CA ALA A 27 -1.71 1.69 11.91
C ALA A 27 -2.90 2.18 11.07
N ASP A 28 -3.32 3.43 11.29
CA ASP A 28 -4.29 4.10 10.43
C ASP A 28 -3.66 4.58 9.11
N ALA A 29 -4.48 5.06 8.18
CA ALA A 29 -4.01 5.49 6.86
C ALA A 29 -2.95 6.61 6.93
N VAL A 30 -3.03 7.48 7.95
CA VAL A 30 -2.06 8.58 8.14
C VAL A 30 -0.72 8.01 8.60
N GLN A 31 -0.74 7.06 9.53
CA GLN A 31 0.46 6.39 10.02
C GLN A 31 1.12 5.53 8.93
N VAL A 32 0.32 4.83 8.12
CA VAL A 32 0.81 4.08 6.95
C VAL A 32 1.49 5.02 5.96
N ARG A 33 0.89 6.17 5.65
CA ARG A 33 1.51 7.19 4.78
C ARG A 33 2.82 7.70 5.36
N ALA A 34 2.84 8.06 6.62
CA ALA A 34 4.05 8.58 7.27
C ALA A 34 5.19 7.54 7.28
N ALA A 35 4.86 6.27 7.49
CA ALA A 35 5.83 5.17 7.43
C ALA A 35 6.38 4.97 6.01
N LEU A 36 5.51 5.01 5.00
CA LEU A 36 5.90 4.93 3.60
C LEU A 36 6.80 6.10 3.20
N ASP A 37 6.42 7.34 3.52
CA ASP A 37 7.22 8.54 3.23
C ASP A 37 8.58 8.48 3.94
N SER A 38 8.62 7.98 5.17
CA SER A 38 9.88 7.78 5.90
C SER A 38 10.74 6.65 5.32
N TRP A 39 10.14 5.68 4.63
CA TRP A 39 10.87 4.58 4.00
C TRP A 39 11.38 4.97 2.61
N LEU A 40 10.66 5.79 1.86
CA LEU A 40 11.01 6.26 0.51
C LEU A 40 12.18 7.25 0.50
N THR A 41 13.37 6.77 0.88
CA THR A 41 14.59 7.57 1.03
C THR A 41 15.61 7.34 -0.07
N THR A 42 15.44 6.27 -0.86
CA THR A 42 16.36 5.86 -1.93
C THR A 42 15.63 5.57 -3.24
N ASP A 43 16.38 5.58 -4.35
CA ASP A 43 15.86 5.27 -5.68
C ASP A 43 15.37 3.82 -5.80
N GLU A 44 16.03 2.88 -5.13
CA GLU A 44 15.63 1.46 -5.12
C GLU A 44 14.26 1.26 -4.45
N GLN A 45 14.05 1.93 -3.31
CA GLN A 45 12.76 1.92 -2.60
C GLN A 45 11.66 2.57 -3.44
N SER A 46 11.99 3.66 -4.14
CA SER A 46 11.07 4.33 -5.06
C SER A 46 10.67 3.40 -6.21
N ALA A 47 11.62 2.68 -6.80
CA ALA A 47 11.34 1.70 -7.85
C ALA A 47 10.45 0.56 -7.34
N ALA A 48 10.74 0.01 -6.16
CA ALA A 48 9.94 -1.04 -5.53
C ALA A 48 8.51 -0.57 -5.21
N TRP A 49 8.35 0.66 -4.71
CA TRP A 49 7.04 1.29 -4.51
C TRP A 49 6.26 1.44 -5.81
N HIS A 50 6.89 1.94 -6.87
CA HIS A 50 6.24 2.07 -8.17
C HIS A 50 5.79 0.71 -8.74
N GLN A 51 6.59 -0.34 -8.56
CA GLN A 51 6.21 -1.70 -8.96
C GLN A 51 5.00 -2.21 -8.16
N LEU A 52 4.99 -2.02 -6.84
CA LEU A 52 3.85 -2.39 -6.01
C LEU A 52 2.59 -1.60 -6.40
N LYS A 53 2.69 -0.28 -6.58
CA LYS A 53 1.58 0.58 -7.01
C LYS A 53 0.99 0.10 -8.34
N ALA A 54 1.82 -0.19 -9.34
CA ALA A 54 1.37 -0.71 -10.63
C ALA A 54 0.73 -2.11 -10.51
N ARG A 55 1.30 -2.99 -9.68
CA ARG A 55 0.74 -4.32 -9.42
C ARG A 55 -0.64 -4.22 -8.78
N LEU A 56 -0.78 -3.43 -7.72
CA LEU A 56 -2.06 -3.21 -7.04
C LEU A 56 -3.13 -2.67 -7.99
N GLN A 57 -2.79 -1.67 -8.81
CA GLN A 57 -3.71 -1.11 -9.80
C GLN A 57 -4.15 -2.11 -10.88
N THR A 58 -3.26 -3.03 -11.26
CA THR A 58 -3.53 -4.06 -12.29
C THR A 58 -4.31 -5.24 -11.73
N GLU A 59 -3.98 -5.71 -10.52
CA GLU A 59 -4.60 -6.88 -9.91
C GLU A 59 -5.98 -6.54 -9.30
N PHE A 60 -6.17 -5.30 -8.82
CA PHE A 60 -7.35 -4.90 -8.04
C PHE A 60 -8.09 -3.71 -8.65
N THR A 61 -8.11 -3.59 -9.99
CA THR A 61 -8.71 -2.46 -10.71
C THR A 61 -10.16 -2.19 -10.25
N GLY A 62 -10.36 -1.09 -9.52
CA GLY A 62 -11.66 -0.68 -8.97
C GLY A 62 -12.14 -1.47 -7.74
N ARG A 63 -11.24 -2.19 -7.06
CA ARG A 63 -11.50 -2.97 -5.84
C ARG A 63 -10.55 -2.59 -4.71
N MET A 64 -10.40 -1.30 -4.47
CA MET A 64 -9.67 -0.78 -3.31
C MET A 64 -10.63 0.03 -2.46
N LEU A 65 -10.45 -0.03 -1.14
CA LEU A 65 -11.17 0.89 -0.26
C LEU A 65 -10.70 2.34 -0.47
N PRO A 66 -11.56 3.34 -0.24
CA PRO A 66 -11.25 4.75 -0.50
C PRO A 66 -9.98 5.25 0.20
N ASP A 67 -9.65 4.70 1.37
CA ASP A 67 -8.44 5.09 2.10
C ASP A 67 -7.17 4.61 1.39
N VAL A 68 -7.20 3.42 0.78
CA VAL A 68 -6.09 2.90 -0.04
C VAL A 68 -6.00 3.66 -1.36
N GLU A 69 -7.13 3.95 -2.00
CA GLU A 69 -7.15 4.75 -3.23
C GLU A 69 -6.53 6.14 -3.01
N ARG A 70 -6.83 6.79 -1.88
CA ARG A 70 -6.21 8.08 -1.51
C ARG A 70 -4.70 7.97 -1.33
N LEU A 71 -4.21 6.89 -0.72
CA LEU A 71 -2.77 6.66 -0.55
C LEU A 71 -2.04 6.46 -1.88
N LEU A 72 -2.73 5.92 -2.89
CA LEU A 72 -2.18 5.68 -4.23
C LEU A 72 -2.40 6.84 -5.20
N ALA A 73 -3.24 7.83 -4.87
CA ALA A 73 -3.53 8.97 -5.74
C ALA A 73 -2.43 10.06 -5.72
N ASP A 74 -1.55 10.03 -4.71
CA ASP A 74 -0.32 10.83 -4.63
C ASP A 74 0.85 10.18 -5.39
#